data_AF-A0A812NLG6-F1
#
_entry.id   AF-A0A812NLG6-F1
#
_cell.length_a   1.000
_cell.length_b   1.000
_cell.length_c   1.000
_cell.angle_alpha   90.00
_cell.angle_beta   90.00
_cell.angle_gamma   90.00
#
_symmetry.space_group_name_H-M   'P 1'
#
loop_
_entity.id
_entity.type
_entity.pdbx_description
1 polymer ?
#
loop_
_entity_poly.entity_id
_entity_poly.type
_entity_poly.pdbx_seq_one_letter_code
_entity_poly.pdbx_strand_id
1 'polypeptide(L)'
;MSSVVTGSISPHIAGCASAATELRVSWSDGTQSQYPWDWLERQMRPKKVESYLWNRGLGQFLPEVPYTSLSTQMGKVQLCTYLQRYGLGIIRGVHVENGMVAKVGNQIGHVRVTNYGSIFDVKDKGAQATNLAFTSQRIRAHTDNPYRDPFPGVQMLHCLQGAESGGATLFIDGFRVAEELRRQDPQSFQLLSETPHPFEYRDPDEGVLLRATAPVIQLGQGGSVERITFNNRSAAALPASFSNFEEYYRAWAAFDALANLDDFTVKLLMRPGDLAIWLNGRVMHGREGYRPGGPRHIQGAYLDQDEIHSTVMSALAEGVDLSSFDVHHLATDVCMEVLKSLPKRAKQNPLAEALKLATAARMLEAPSEVVLACLLHATHTPFPSEIWARAAEARGQVPDFRELRKPGSPLVKMGFSSKVVDLTEYLADALHFNELPSPKKEAFMALPEAETLLHCARQCEGDVASLDSLDSLDSFWGLVYEHLQEQSK
;
A
#
# COMPACT_ATOMS: atom_id res chain seq x y z
N MET A 1 42.79 -14.01 -8.58
CA MET A 1 43.04 -15.40 -9.02
C MET A 1 41.82 -16.20 -8.62
N SER A 2 41.00 -16.67 -9.57
CA SER A 2 39.82 -17.47 -9.24
C SER A 2 40.24 -18.92 -9.03
N SER A 3 40.24 -19.40 -7.79
CA SER A 3 40.17 -20.83 -7.52
C SER A 3 38.77 -21.27 -7.94
N VAL A 4 38.69 -22.01 -9.05
CA VAL A 4 37.46 -22.72 -9.42
C VAL A 4 37.30 -23.85 -8.40
N VAL A 5 36.17 -23.88 -7.70
CA VAL A 5 35.84 -24.97 -6.78
C VAL A 5 35.65 -26.25 -7.61
N THR A 6 36.61 -27.17 -7.58
CA THR A 6 36.56 -28.45 -8.28
C THR A 6 36.49 -29.60 -7.26
N GLY A 7 35.31 -30.23 -7.12
CA GLY A 7 35.09 -31.43 -6.28
C GLY A 7 34.12 -31.24 -5.11
N SER A 8 33.88 -32.31 -4.33
CA SER A 8 33.06 -32.25 -3.11
C SER A 8 33.83 -31.56 -1.98
N ILE A 9 33.57 -30.28 -1.78
CA ILE A 9 34.11 -29.51 -0.65
C ILE A 9 33.30 -29.79 0.62
N SER A 10 33.99 -30.13 1.71
CA SER A 10 33.37 -30.33 3.03
C SER A 10 33.94 -29.32 4.04
N PRO A 11 33.09 -28.62 4.81
CA PRO A 11 33.56 -27.69 5.82
C PRO A 11 34.02 -28.43 7.07
N HIS A 12 35.24 -28.13 7.53
CA HIS A 12 35.69 -28.42 8.88
C HIS A 12 35.62 -27.12 9.69
N ILE A 13 34.61 -27.03 10.56
CA ILE A 13 34.44 -25.87 11.45
C ILE A 13 35.49 -25.97 12.55
N ALA A 14 36.54 -25.17 12.43
CA ALA A 14 37.63 -25.11 13.38
C ALA A 14 37.22 -24.28 14.61
N GLY A 15 36.26 -24.77 15.39
CA GLY A 15 35.90 -24.27 16.73
C GLY A 15 35.40 -22.82 16.83
N CYS A 16 34.17 -22.64 17.29
CA CYS A 16 33.68 -21.33 17.74
C CYS A 16 34.11 -21.14 19.21
N ALA A 17 35.16 -20.35 19.47
CA ALA A 17 35.45 -19.92 20.83
C ALA A 17 34.35 -18.94 21.28
N SER A 18 33.90 -19.01 22.54
CA SER A 18 32.78 -18.20 23.07
C SER A 18 32.99 -16.67 23.04
N ALA A 19 34.18 -16.20 22.64
CA ALA A 19 34.55 -14.79 22.48
C ALA A 19 34.97 -14.41 21.05
N ALA A 20 34.80 -15.31 20.07
CA ALA A 20 35.19 -15.03 18.69
C ALA A 20 34.22 -14.04 18.03
N THR A 21 34.73 -13.01 17.36
CA THR A 21 33.96 -12.03 16.56
C THR A 21 33.65 -12.51 15.14
N GLU A 22 34.15 -13.68 14.77
CA GLU A 22 34.07 -14.25 13.42
C GLU A 22 33.97 -15.78 13.45
N LEU A 23 33.37 -16.36 12.41
CA LEU A 23 33.40 -17.77 12.07
C LEU A 23 34.62 -18.07 11.19
N ARG A 24 35.44 -19.04 11.60
CA ARG A 24 36.53 -19.56 10.77
C ARG A 24 36.17 -20.94 10.23
N VAL A 25 36.29 -21.11 8.92
CA VAL A 25 36.02 -22.37 8.22
C VAL A 25 37.30 -22.83 7.54
N SER A 26 37.72 -24.06 7.87
CA SER A 26 38.78 -24.76 7.15
C SER A 26 38.13 -25.72 6.16
N TRP A 27 38.49 -25.62 4.88
CA TRP A 27 37.94 -26.45 3.82
C TRP A 27 38.84 -27.65 3.55
N SER A 28 38.26 -28.72 3.00
CA SER A 28 38.97 -29.98 2.70
C SER A 28 40.10 -29.84 1.67
N ASP A 29 40.12 -28.76 0.90
CA ASP A 29 41.20 -28.40 -0.04
C ASP A 29 42.34 -27.59 0.62
N GLY A 30 42.26 -27.36 1.94
CA GLY A 30 43.21 -26.56 2.70
C GLY A 30 42.93 -25.06 2.70
N THR A 31 41.92 -24.58 1.94
CA THR A 31 41.52 -23.17 1.97
C THR A 31 40.98 -22.81 3.35
N GLN A 32 41.25 -21.58 3.81
CA GLN A 32 40.65 -21.02 5.02
C GLN A 32 39.80 -19.81 4.70
N SER A 33 38.61 -19.74 5.29
CA SER A 33 37.70 -18.60 5.16
C SER A 33 37.32 -18.05 6.52
N GLN A 34 37.15 -16.74 6.59
CA GLN A 34 36.78 -16.00 7.79
C GLN A 34 35.53 -15.17 7.49
N TYR A 35 34.53 -15.28 8.35
CA TYR A 35 33.26 -14.59 8.20
C TYR A 35 32.91 -13.85 9.48
N PRO A 36 32.92 -12.51 9.50
CA PRO A 36 32.47 -11.75 10.66
C PRO A 36 31.04 -12.12 11.06
N TRP A 37 30.76 -12.25 12.36
CA TRP A 37 29.43 -12.64 12.84
C TRP A 37 28.35 -11.64 12.44
N ASP A 38 28.65 -10.35 12.52
CA ASP A 38 27.75 -9.27 12.11
C ASP A 38 27.43 -9.32 10.60
N TRP A 39 28.40 -9.72 9.78
CA TRP A 39 28.18 -9.95 8.36
C TRP A 39 27.29 -11.18 8.13
N LEU A 40 27.59 -12.31 8.77
CA LEU A 40 26.78 -13.54 8.66
C LEU A 40 25.33 -13.32 9.11
N GLU A 41 25.12 -12.67 10.25
CA GLU A 41 23.79 -12.34 10.75
C GLU A 41 23.01 -11.47 9.75
N ARG A 42 23.66 -10.47 9.14
CA ARG A 42 23.06 -9.63 8.09
C ARG A 42 22.70 -10.43 6.84
N GLN A 43 23.55 -11.36 6.41
CA GLN A 43 23.27 -12.21 5.24
C GLN A 43 22.13 -13.21 5.50
N MET A 44 22.06 -13.77 6.71
CA MET A 44 21.01 -14.74 7.08
C MET A 44 19.65 -14.08 7.37
N ARG A 45 19.64 -12.79 7.69
CA ARG A 45 18.42 -12.01 7.97
C ARG A 45 18.34 -10.82 7.01
N PRO A 46 18.13 -11.07 5.70
CA PRO A 46 18.02 -9.98 4.75
C PRO A 46 16.85 -9.07 5.16
N LYS A 47 17.12 -7.77 5.27
CA LYS A 47 16.07 -6.79 5.52
C LYS A 47 15.09 -6.82 4.34
N LYS A 48 13.81 -6.93 4.65
CA LYS A 48 12.73 -6.82 3.67
C LYS A 48 12.00 -5.51 3.88
N VAL A 49 11.59 -4.87 2.80
CA VAL A 49 10.63 -3.77 2.85
C VAL A 49 9.23 -4.35 2.91
N GLU A 50 8.41 -3.80 3.80
CA GLU A 50 6.99 -4.18 3.86
C GLU A 50 6.29 -3.84 2.55
N SER A 51 5.29 -4.65 2.19
CA SER A 51 4.39 -4.38 1.08
C SER A 51 2.97 -4.41 1.63
N TYR A 52 2.20 -3.36 1.33
CA TYR A 52 0.85 -3.19 1.85
C TYR A 52 -0.16 -3.26 0.73
N LEU A 53 -1.08 -4.22 0.83
CA LEU A 53 -2.23 -4.28 -0.08
C LEU A 53 -3.20 -3.15 0.24
N TRP A 54 -3.73 -2.50 -0.78
CA TRP A 54 -4.63 -1.35 -0.60
C TRP A 54 -5.85 -1.40 -1.50
N ASN A 55 -6.85 -0.60 -1.12
CA ASN A 55 -8.12 -0.42 -1.82
C ASN A 55 -8.34 1.09 -2.08
N ARG A 56 -9.58 1.53 -2.37
CA ARG A 56 -9.90 2.96 -2.61
C ARG A 56 -9.39 3.92 -1.53
N GLY A 57 -9.21 3.43 -0.29
CA GLY A 57 -8.73 4.21 0.86
C GLY A 57 -7.36 4.84 0.66
N LEU A 58 -6.47 4.24 -0.16
CA LEU A 58 -5.16 4.83 -0.45
C LEU A 58 -5.28 6.20 -1.13
N GLY A 59 -6.37 6.47 -1.86
CA GLY A 59 -6.59 7.76 -2.52
C GLY A 59 -6.67 8.95 -1.57
N GLN A 60 -6.86 8.69 -0.29
CA GLN A 60 -6.86 9.71 0.77
C GLN A 60 -5.45 10.05 1.24
N PHE A 61 -4.52 9.09 1.12
CA PHE A 61 -3.12 9.17 1.55
C PHE A 61 -2.22 8.70 0.43
N LEU A 62 -2.25 9.45 -0.67
CA LEU A 62 -1.40 9.12 -1.78
C LEU A 62 0.06 9.19 -1.33
N PRO A 63 0.90 8.25 -1.75
CA PRO A 63 2.35 8.32 -1.54
C PRO A 63 2.94 9.45 -2.38
N GLU A 64 2.95 10.67 -1.84
CA GLU A 64 3.35 11.86 -2.58
C GLU A 64 4.74 12.36 -2.19
N VAL A 65 5.48 12.85 -3.18
CA VAL A 65 6.73 13.60 -2.97
C VAL A 65 6.73 14.85 -3.85
N PRO A 66 7.28 15.99 -3.38
CA PRO A 66 7.49 17.13 -4.27
C PRO A 66 8.62 16.84 -5.25
N TYR A 67 8.52 17.31 -6.50
CA TYR A 67 9.56 17.13 -7.51
C TYR A 67 10.94 17.61 -7.04
N THR A 68 10.98 18.67 -6.24
CA THR A 68 12.23 19.21 -5.66
C THR A 68 12.96 18.22 -4.75
N SER A 69 12.28 17.25 -4.13
CA SER A 69 12.94 16.27 -3.25
C SER A 69 13.84 15.31 -4.04
N LEU A 70 13.56 15.09 -5.33
CA LEU A 70 14.33 14.20 -6.20
C LEU A 70 15.75 14.72 -6.51
N SER A 71 16.03 15.98 -6.17
CA SER A 71 17.39 16.53 -6.18
C SER A 71 18.30 15.90 -5.11
N THR A 72 17.72 15.22 -4.12
CA THR A 72 18.44 14.58 -3.01
C THR A 72 18.35 13.07 -3.09
N GLN A 73 19.37 12.36 -2.57
CA GLN A 73 19.32 10.90 -2.49
C GLN A 73 18.16 10.42 -1.60
N MET A 74 17.89 11.10 -0.50
CA MET A 74 16.82 10.71 0.43
C MET A 74 15.43 10.85 -0.18
N GLY A 75 15.17 11.90 -0.98
CA GLY A 75 13.91 12.04 -1.70
C GLY A 75 13.68 10.93 -2.73
N LYS A 76 14.75 10.46 -3.38
CA LYS A 76 14.69 9.28 -4.26
C LYS A 76 14.42 8.00 -3.48
N VAL A 77 15.11 7.79 -2.35
CA VAL A 77 14.87 6.65 -1.45
C VAL A 77 13.42 6.65 -0.94
N GLN A 78 12.87 7.80 -0.56
CA GLN A 78 11.48 7.93 -0.14
C GLN A 78 10.52 7.49 -1.26
N LEU A 79 10.66 8.03 -2.47
CA LEU A 79 9.82 7.66 -3.61
C LEU A 79 9.93 6.15 -3.94
N CYS A 80 11.15 5.61 -4.02
CA CYS A 80 11.36 4.20 -4.30
C CYS A 80 10.81 3.30 -3.17
N THR A 81 10.86 3.76 -1.92
CA THR A 81 10.24 3.05 -0.78
C THR A 81 8.72 3.04 -0.90
N TYR A 82 8.09 4.15 -1.29
CA TYR A 82 6.67 4.18 -1.59
C TYR A 82 6.29 3.23 -2.74
N LEU A 83 7.10 3.18 -3.80
CA LEU A 83 6.88 2.22 -4.89
C LEU A 83 7.01 0.77 -4.42
N GLN A 84 7.94 0.44 -3.52
CA GLN A 84 8.00 -0.92 -2.95
C GLN A 84 6.83 -1.23 -2.03
N ARG A 85 6.43 -0.30 -1.17
CA ARG A 85 5.34 -0.47 -0.20
C ARG A 85 3.97 -0.56 -0.86
N TYR A 86 3.66 0.38 -1.75
CA TYR A 86 2.33 0.55 -2.31
C TYR A 86 2.26 0.25 -3.81
N GLY A 87 3.40 0.16 -4.51
CA GLY A 87 3.39 0.03 -5.96
C GLY A 87 3.02 1.32 -6.69
N LEU A 88 2.75 2.42 -6.00
CA LEU A 88 2.31 3.70 -6.54
C LEU A 88 3.09 4.85 -5.86
N GLY A 89 3.36 5.91 -6.61
CA GLY A 89 3.96 7.16 -6.13
C GLY A 89 3.49 8.35 -6.98
N ILE A 90 3.23 9.48 -6.35
CA ILE A 90 2.85 10.73 -7.02
C ILE A 90 3.92 11.78 -6.80
N ILE A 91 4.42 12.36 -7.88
CA ILE A 91 5.41 13.44 -7.85
C ILE A 91 4.68 14.74 -8.21
N ARG A 92 4.65 15.68 -7.27
CA ARG A 92 3.94 16.96 -7.40
C ARG A 92 4.88 18.07 -7.88
N GLY A 93 4.37 18.96 -8.72
CA GLY A 93 5.10 20.17 -9.14
C GLY A 93 6.25 19.93 -10.11
N VAL A 94 6.15 18.89 -10.95
CA VAL A 94 7.04 18.70 -12.10
C VAL A 94 6.78 19.83 -13.12
N HIS A 95 7.83 20.33 -13.78
CA HIS A 95 7.68 21.37 -14.79
C HIS A 95 6.77 20.91 -15.95
N VAL A 96 5.87 21.79 -16.40
CA VAL A 96 4.91 21.51 -17.47
C VAL A 96 5.57 21.69 -18.85
N GLU A 97 6.52 20.83 -19.15
CA GLU A 97 7.32 20.86 -20.38
C GLU A 97 7.41 19.47 -21.03
N ASN A 98 7.45 19.44 -22.36
CA ASN A 98 7.67 18.19 -23.10
C ASN A 98 9.00 17.55 -22.67
N GLY A 99 8.99 16.24 -22.47
CA GLY A 99 10.19 15.49 -22.13
C GLY A 99 10.43 15.29 -20.64
N MET A 100 9.69 15.99 -19.77
CA MET A 100 9.90 15.91 -18.32
C MET A 100 9.67 14.51 -17.75
N VAL A 101 8.75 13.72 -18.32
CA VAL A 101 8.52 12.33 -17.86
C VAL A 101 9.80 11.47 -17.99
N ALA A 102 10.54 11.61 -19.09
CA ALA A 102 11.80 10.88 -19.28
C ALA A 102 12.95 11.46 -18.45
N LYS A 103 13.00 12.80 -18.26
CA LYS A 103 13.98 13.44 -17.38
C LYS A 103 13.83 12.96 -15.94
N VAL A 104 12.60 12.94 -15.42
CA VAL A 104 12.29 12.41 -14.08
C VAL A 104 12.58 10.91 -14.02
N GLY A 105 12.17 10.15 -15.04
CA GLY A 105 12.46 8.72 -15.12
C GLY A 105 13.96 8.42 -15.00
N ASN A 106 14.80 9.16 -15.73
CA ASN A 106 16.26 9.01 -15.69
C ASN A 106 16.92 9.55 -14.40
N GLN A 107 16.19 10.23 -13.51
CA GLN A 107 16.70 10.56 -12.17
C GLN A 107 16.54 9.39 -11.18
N ILE A 108 15.60 8.49 -11.44
CA ILE A 108 15.18 7.37 -10.57
C ILE A 108 15.75 6.04 -11.07
N GLY A 109 15.80 5.84 -12.39
CA GLY A 109 16.35 4.65 -13.03
C GLY A 109 16.67 4.92 -14.49
N HIS A 110 16.33 3.98 -15.38
CA HIS A 110 16.59 4.11 -16.82
C HIS A 110 15.30 3.99 -17.64
N VAL A 111 15.05 4.99 -18.49
CA VAL A 111 13.90 4.96 -19.40
C VAL A 111 14.09 3.86 -20.44
N ARG A 112 13.16 2.90 -20.47
CA ARG A 112 13.06 1.87 -21.50
C ARG A 112 12.56 2.47 -22.80
N VAL A 113 13.38 2.34 -23.85
CA VAL A 113 12.98 2.65 -25.22
C VAL A 113 12.13 1.50 -25.78
N THR A 114 11.01 1.83 -26.42
CA THR A 114 10.12 0.87 -27.10
C THR A 114 9.89 1.30 -28.55
N ASN A 115 9.08 0.56 -29.32
CA ASN A 115 8.62 1.04 -30.63
C ASN A 115 7.75 2.31 -30.53
N TYR A 116 7.25 2.66 -29.35
CA TYR A 116 6.60 3.96 -29.11
C TYR A 116 7.61 5.09 -28.84
N GLY A 117 8.91 4.81 -28.86
CA GLY A 117 9.98 5.72 -28.46
C GLY A 117 10.31 5.62 -26.96
N SER A 118 11.08 6.60 -26.47
CA SER A 118 11.38 6.80 -25.04
C SER A 118 10.23 7.51 -24.30
N ILE A 119 9.37 8.21 -25.04
CA ILE A 119 8.19 8.93 -24.55
C ILE A 119 7.07 8.69 -25.55
N PHE A 120 5.85 8.51 -25.04
CA PHE A 120 4.65 8.48 -25.86
C PHE A 120 3.64 9.55 -25.40
N ASP A 121 2.98 10.20 -26.37
CA ASP A 121 1.96 11.22 -26.10
C ASP A 121 0.57 10.60 -26.07
N VAL A 122 -0.15 10.78 -24.97
CA VAL A 122 -1.57 10.44 -24.83
C VAL A 122 -2.39 11.71 -24.99
N LYS A 123 -2.78 11.98 -26.25
CA LYS A 123 -3.67 13.08 -26.66
C LYS A 123 -4.98 12.51 -27.20
N ASP A 124 -6.07 13.26 -27.04
CA ASP A 124 -7.31 12.95 -27.74
C ASP A 124 -7.09 13.16 -29.24
N LYS A 125 -7.11 12.08 -30.03
CA LYS A 125 -6.97 12.14 -31.49
C LYS A 125 -8.34 12.11 -32.19
N GLY A 126 -9.45 12.17 -31.45
CA GLY A 126 -10.79 12.12 -31.99
C GLY A 126 -11.02 10.91 -32.91
N ALA A 127 -11.56 11.15 -34.11
CA ALA A 127 -11.87 10.10 -35.09
C ALA A 127 -10.63 9.40 -35.70
N GLN A 128 -9.42 9.89 -35.44
CA GLN A 128 -8.16 9.32 -35.97
C GLN A 128 -7.46 8.39 -34.97
N ALA A 129 -8.09 8.06 -33.85
CA ALA A 129 -7.50 7.21 -32.82
C ALA A 129 -7.42 5.74 -33.28
N THR A 130 -6.21 5.19 -33.40
CA THR A 130 -5.95 3.75 -33.64
C THR A 130 -5.90 2.91 -32.35
N ASN A 131 -5.89 3.57 -31.19
CA ASN A 131 -5.88 2.94 -29.87
C ASN A 131 -6.86 3.66 -28.95
N LEU A 132 -7.60 2.91 -28.11
CA LEU A 132 -8.56 3.44 -27.15
C LEU A 132 -7.94 4.49 -26.20
N ALA A 133 -6.63 4.37 -25.93
CA ALA A 133 -5.86 5.37 -25.18
C ALA A 133 -5.96 6.80 -25.73
N PHE A 134 -6.19 6.95 -27.04
CA PHE A 134 -6.32 8.22 -27.75
C PHE A 134 -7.77 8.68 -27.96
N THR A 135 -8.74 8.00 -27.32
CA THR A 135 -10.17 8.36 -27.36
C THR A 135 -10.63 8.95 -26.03
N SER A 136 -11.87 9.45 -25.97
CA SER A 136 -12.52 9.97 -24.76
C SER A 136 -13.23 8.92 -23.89
N GLN A 137 -13.26 7.66 -24.33
CA GLN A 137 -14.01 6.59 -23.67
C GLN A 137 -13.36 6.12 -22.36
N ARG A 138 -14.13 5.54 -21.44
CA ARG A 138 -13.57 4.92 -20.24
C ARG A 138 -12.59 3.81 -20.61
N ILE A 139 -11.44 3.79 -19.96
CA ILE A 139 -10.47 2.71 -20.03
C ILE A 139 -10.56 1.92 -18.73
N ARG A 140 -10.89 0.64 -18.83
CA ARG A 140 -10.96 -0.29 -17.69
C ARG A 140 -9.56 -0.60 -17.15
N ALA A 141 -9.52 -1.16 -15.95
CA ALA A 141 -8.28 -1.60 -15.30
C ALA A 141 -7.47 -2.54 -16.21
N HIS A 142 -6.18 -2.25 -16.39
CA HIS A 142 -5.24 -3.07 -17.14
C HIS A 142 -3.79 -2.82 -16.72
N THR A 143 -2.91 -3.72 -17.09
CA THR A 143 -1.46 -3.55 -17.11
C THR A 143 -0.98 -3.34 -18.54
N ASP A 144 0.03 -2.50 -18.73
CA ASP A 144 0.54 -2.19 -20.07
C ASP A 144 1.56 -3.21 -20.57
N ASN A 145 1.53 -3.43 -21.89
CA ASN A 145 2.48 -4.26 -22.62
C ASN A 145 2.66 -5.71 -22.11
N PRO A 146 1.59 -6.47 -21.80
CA PRO A 146 1.74 -7.88 -21.38
C PRO A 146 2.29 -8.80 -22.48
N TYR A 147 2.33 -8.32 -23.72
CA TYR A 147 2.92 -8.96 -24.90
C TYR A 147 4.45 -8.78 -25.00
N ARG A 148 5.11 -8.17 -24.00
CA ARG A 148 6.57 -8.04 -23.95
C ARG A 148 7.18 -8.95 -22.90
N ASP A 149 8.30 -9.57 -23.25
CA ASP A 149 9.17 -10.30 -22.33
C ASP A 149 10.62 -9.84 -22.57
N PRO A 150 11.28 -9.16 -21.61
CA PRO A 150 10.80 -8.85 -20.27
C PRO A 150 9.63 -7.87 -20.24
N PHE A 151 8.70 -8.10 -19.31
CA PHE A 151 7.54 -7.25 -19.02
C PHE A 151 8.00 -5.89 -18.47
N PRO A 152 7.46 -4.74 -18.94
CA PRO A 152 7.87 -3.44 -18.41
C PRO A 152 7.49 -3.27 -16.94
N GLY A 153 8.51 -3.14 -16.08
CA GLY A 153 8.33 -3.16 -14.63
C GLY A 153 7.63 -1.92 -14.07
N VAL A 154 7.84 -0.76 -14.68
CA VAL A 154 7.38 0.54 -14.17
C VAL A 154 6.78 1.37 -15.30
N GLN A 155 5.69 2.07 -14.99
CA GLN A 155 5.07 3.03 -15.89
C GLN A 155 4.95 4.39 -15.23
N MET A 156 5.07 5.44 -16.04
CA MET A 156 4.96 6.83 -15.63
C MET A 156 3.99 7.56 -16.55
N LEU A 157 3.20 8.47 -15.98
CA LEU A 157 2.38 9.43 -16.70
C LEU A 157 2.59 10.82 -16.11
N HIS A 158 2.93 11.79 -16.95
CA HIS A 158 3.10 13.20 -16.59
C HIS A 158 2.02 14.04 -17.26
N CYS A 159 1.26 14.78 -16.45
CA CYS A 159 0.20 15.64 -16.95
C CYS A 159 0.76 16.98 -17.40
N LEU A 160 0.73 17.23 -18.71
CA LEU A 160 1.01 18.55 -19.27
C LEU A 160 -0.26 19.41 -19.35
N GLN A 161 -1.37 18.77 -19.68
CA GLN A 161 -2.67 19.40 -19.73
C GLN A 161 -3.77 18.41 -19.32
N GLY A 162 -4.49 18.72 -18.25
CA GLY A 162 -5.62 17.93 -17.77
C GLY A 162 -6.86 18.11 -18.65
N ALA A 163 -7.79 17.16 -18.58
CA ALA A 163 -9.10 17.31 -19.23
C ALA A 163 -9.97 18.34 -18.49
N GLU A 164 -10.85 19.03 -19.21
CA GLU A 164 -11.77 20.01 -18.62
C GLU A 164 -12.78 19.40 -17.64
N SER A 165 -13.22 18.17 -17.90
CA SER A 165 -14.20 17.45 -17.06
C SER A 165 -14.06 15.94 -17.21
N GLY A 166 -14.01 15.23 -16.08
CA GLY A 166 -13.79 13.79 -16.02
C GLY A 166 -12.34 13.39 -16.29
N GLY A 167 -12.13 12.15 -16.73
CA GLY A 167 -10.80 11.69 -17.17
C GLY A 167 -9.80 11.46 -16.05
N ALA A 168 -10.27 11.27 -14.82
CA ALA A 168 -9.46 10.85 -13.70
C ALA A 168 -8.71 9.56 -14.06
N THR A 169 -7.42 9.51 -13.73
CA THR A 169 -6.63 8.30 -13.81
C THR A 169 -7.07 7.37 -12.68
N LEU A 170 -7.28 6.11 -13.01
CA LEU A 170 -7.71 5.08 -12.06
C LEU A 170 -6.49 4.22 -11.72
N PHE A 171 -6.27 3.94 -10.44
CA PHE A 171 -5.25 3.01 -9.96
C PHE A 171 -5.90 1.93 -9.11
N ILE A 172 -5.49 0.68 -9.32
CA ILE A 172 -6.06 -0.50 -8.67
C ILE A 172 -4.91 -1.42 -8.26
N ASP A 173 -4.81 -1.77 -6.98
CA ASP A 173 -3.83 -2.76 -6.52
C ASP A 173 -4.25 -4.16 -6.99
N GLY A 174 -3.63 -4.62 -8.08
CA GLY A 174 -3.93 -5.93 -8.65
C GLY A 174 -3.59 -7.06 -7.69
N PHE A 175 -2.66 -6.87 -6.75
CA PHE A 175 -2.39 -7.86 -5.72
C PHE A 175 -3.56 -7.95 -4.74
N ARG A 176 -4.12 -6.81 -4.31
CA ARG A 176 -5.31 -6.80 -3.44
C ARG A 176 -6.52 -7.44 -4.10
N VAL A 177 -6.72 -7.19 -5.40
CA VAL A 177 -7.79 -7.82 -6.20
C VAL A 177 -7.58 -9.32 -6.32
N ALA A 178 -6.35 -9.76 -6.60
CA ALA A 178 -6.01 -11.18 -6.68
C ALA A 178 -6.24 -11.90 -5.33
N GLU A 179 -5.87 -11.28 -4.21
CA GLU A 179 -6.16 -11.83 -2.87
C GLU A 179 -7.67 -11.84 -2.56
N GLU A 180 -8.43 -10.85 -3.03
CA GLU A 180 -9.89 -10.90 -2.89
C GLU A 180 -10.48 -12.07 -3.67
N LEU A 181 -10.03 -12.27 -4.91
CA LEU A 181 -10.45 -13.39 -5.73
C LEU A 181 -10.07 -14.71 -5.06
N ARG A 182 -8.85 -14.82 -4.53
CA ARG A 182 -8.40 -16.01 -3.78
C ARG A 182 -9.33 -16.35 -2.62
N ARG A 183 -9.86 -15.32 -1.93
CA ARG A 183 -10.77 -15.49 -0.79
C ARG A 183 -12.20 -15.84 -1.22
N GLN A 184 -12.72 -15.16 -2.24
CA GLN A 184 -14.12 -15.31 -2.69
C GLN A 184 -14.34 -16.51 -3.61
N ASP A 185 -13.39 -16.77 -4.50
CA ASP A 185 -13.43 -17.82 -5.52
C ASP A 185 -12.01 -18.40 -5.73
N PRO A 186 -11.59 -19.31 -4.83
CA PRO A 186 -10.28 -19.95 -4.92
C PRO A 186 -10.04 -20.72 -6.24
N GLN A 187 -11.11 -21.22 -6.88
CA GLN A 187 -11.02 -21.96 -8.12
C GLN A 187 -10.68 -21.03 -9.29
N SER A 188 -11.36 -19.88 -9.40
CA SER A 188 -11.01 -18.86 -10.38
C SER A 188 -9.60 -18.32 -10.17
N PHE A 189 -9.21 -18.10 -8.90
CA PHE A 189 -7.84 -17.70 -8.56
C PHE A 189 -6.81 -18.72 -9.07
N GLN A 190 -7.00 -20.01 -8.76
CA GLN A 190 -6.11 -21.07 -9.19
C GLN A 190 -5.99 -21.10 -10.72
N LEU A 191 -7.12 -21.07 -11.42
CA LEU A 191 -7.16 -21.16 -12.88
C LEU A 191 -6.43 -20.00 -13.55
N LEU A 192 -6.61 -18.77 -13.05
CA LEU A 192 -5.90 -17.57 -13.53
C LEU A 192 -4.41 -17.55 -13.17
N SER A 193 -4.01 -18.32 -12.16
CA SER A 193 -2.62 -18.41 -11.72
C SER A 193 -1.83 -19.51 -12.42
N GLU A 194 -2.49 -20.61 -12.79
CA GLU A 194 -1.85 -21.78 -13.38
C GLU A 194 -1.92 -21.78 -14.90
N THR A 195 -2.90 -21.09 -15.51
CA THR A 195 -3.07 -21.06 -16.96
C THR A 195 -2.23 -19.96 -17.60
N PRO A 196 -1.23 -20.28 -18.44
CA PRO A 196 -0.48 -19.27 -19.19
C PRO A 196 -1.36 -18.69 -20.31
N HIS A 197 -1.63 -17.39 -20.27
CA HIS A 197 -2.42 -16.70 -21.27
C HIS A 197 -1.53 -16.03 -22.34
N PRO A 198 -1.76 -16.27 -23.63
CA PRO A 198 -1.04 -15.57 -24.70
C PRO A 198 -1.48 -14.10 -24.84
N PHE A 199 -0.52 -13.20 -25.05
CA PHE A 199 -0.77 -11.81 -25.39
C PHE A 199 -0.08 -11.44 -26.71
N GLU A 200 -0.73 -10.65 -27.56
CA GLU A 200 -0.20 -10.18 -28.84
C GLU A 200 -0.46 -8.68 -29.05
N TYR A 201 0.55 -8.00 -29.59
CA TYR A 201 0.41 -6.68 -30.20
C TYR A 201 0.97 -6.71 -31.60
N ARG A 202 0.24 -6.13 -32.56
CA ARG A 202 0.64 -6.06 -33.96
C ARG A 202 0.42 -4.65 -34.51
N ASP A 203 1.45 -4.15 -35.16
CA ASP A 203 1.44 -2.91 -35.92
C ASP A 203 2.08 -3.17 -37.29
N PRO A 204 1.27 -3.51 -38.31
CA PRO A 204 1.80 -3.87 -39.63
C PRO A 204 2.51 -2.72 -40.35
N ASP A 205 2.08 -1.47 -40.10
CA ASP A 205 2.62 -0.29 -40.77
C ASP A 205 4.06 -0.01 -40.31
N GLU A 206 4.35 -0.26 -39.03
CA GLU A 206 5.69 -0.16 -38.44
C GLU A 206 6.44 -1.52 -38.42
N GLY A 207 5.85 -2.59 -38.97
CA GLY A 207 6.45 -3.92 -39.00
C GLY A 207 6.65 -4.57 -37.63
N VAL A 208 5.85 -4.20 -36.62
CA VAL A 208 5.97 -4.70 -35.24
C VAL A 208 5.02 -5.87 -34.98
N LEU A 209 5.55 -6.97 -34.47
CA LEU A 209 4.78 -8.07 -33.88
C LEU A 209 5.43 -8.48 -32.55
N LEU A 210 4.70 -8.32 -31.46
CA LEU A 210 5.15 -8.65 -30.11
C LEU A 210 4.23 -9.71 -29.53
N ARG A 211 4.83 -10.73 -28.90
CA ARG A 211 4.10 -11.81 -28.23
C ARG A 211 4.82 -12.19 -26.94
N ALA A 212 4.03 -12.44 -25.91
CA ALA A 212 4.48 -13.08 -24.69
C ALA A 212 3.33 -13.89 -24.10
N THR A 213 3.66 -14.87 -23.27
CA THR A 213 2.69 -15.73 -22.60
C THR A 213 2.96 -15.67 -21.11
N ALA A 214 1.94 -15.36 -20.32
CA ALA A 214 2.04 -15.30 -18.87
C ALA A 214 0.68 -15.57 -18.23
N PRO A 215 0.61 -16.15 -17.02
CA PRO A 215 -0.64 -16.21 -16.28
C PRO A 215 -1.12 -14.80 -15.91
N VAL A 216 -2.43 -14.66 -15.69
CA VAL A 216 -2.99 -13.38 -15.22
C VAL A 216 -2.46 -13.06 -13.83
N ILE A 217 -2.33 -14.08 -12.97
CA ILE A 217 -1.81 -13.95 -11.60
C ILE A 217 -0.55 -14.80 -11.47
N GLN A 218 0.62 -14.20 -11.57
CA GLN A 218 1.86 -14.92 -11.34
C GLN A 218 2.14 -15.04 -9.84
N LEU A 219 2.44 -16.27 -9.41
CA LEU A 219 2.79 -16.58 -8.03
C LEU A 219 4.30 -16.75 -7.86
N GLY A 220 4.76 -16.29 -6.71
CA GLY A 220 6.10 -16.45 -6.22
C GLY A 220 6.29 -17.61 -5.26
N GLN A 221 7.44 -17.58 -4.59
CA GLN A 221 7.74 -18.53 -3.53
C GLN A 221 6.71 -18.43 -2.40
N GLY A 222 6.16 -19.57 -1.98
CA GLY A 222 5.16 -19.63 -0.92
C GLY A 222 3.76 -19.16 -1.34
N GLY A 223 3.50 -18.98 -2.64
CA GLY A 223 2.18 -18.64 -3.17
C GLY A 223 1.81 -17.16 -3.08
N SER A 224 2.76 -16.26 -2.75
CA SER A 224 2.53 -14.81 -2.80
C SER A 224 2.31 -14.35 -4.24
N VAL A 225 1.40 -13.40 -4.46
CA VAL A 225 1.24 -12.76 -5.78
C VAL A 225 2.48 -11.90 -6.07
N GLU A 226 3.13 -12.13 -7.20
CA GLU A 226 4.33 -11.40 -7.63
C GLU A 226 4.11 -10.50 -8.84
N ARG A 227 3.15 -10.84 -9.70
CA ARG A 227 2.84 -10.04 -10.89
C ARG A 227 1.41 -10.29 -11.37
N ILE A 228 0.76 -9.21 -11.80
CA ILE A 228 -0.50 -9.22 -12.54
C ILE A 228 -0.21 -8.92 -14.00
N THR A 229 -0.75 -9.74 -14.89
CA THR A 229 -0.64 -9.57 -16.34
C THR A 229 -2.04 -9.56 -16.94
N PHE A 230 -2.64 -8.38 -17.08
CA PHE A 230 -4.07 -8.28 -17.38
C PHE A 230 -4.35 -7.15 -18.37
N ASN A 231 -4.67 -7.49 -19.62
CA ASN A 231 -5.06 -6.50 -20.63
C ASN A 231 -5.95 -7.16 -21.71
N ASN A 232 -7.24 -6.86 -21.67
CA ASN A 232 -8.22 -7.45 -22.58
C ASN A 232 -7.98 -7.11 -24.06
N ARG A 233 -7.33 -5.96 -24.36
CA ARG A 233 -7.11 -5.51 -25.75
C ARG A 233 -5.97 -6.22 -26.46
N SER A 234 -5.09 -6.85 -25.70
CA SER A 234 -3.96 -7.62 -26.23
C SER A 234 -4.01 -9.09 -25.85
N ALA A 235 -5.09 -9.54 -25.21
CA ALA A 235 -5.38 -10.94 -24.97
C ALA A 235 -5.52 -11.67 -26.31
N ALA A 236 -4.62 -12.62 -26.57
CA ALA A 236 -4.66 -13.45 -27.77
C ALA A 236 -5.42 -14.76 -27.48
N ALA A 237 -5.72 -15.53 -28.53
CA ALA A 237 -6.45 -16.77 -28.39
C ALA A 237 -5.66 -17.79 -27.55
N LEU A 238 -6.33 -18.39 -26.56
CA LEU A 238 -5.82 -19.58 -25.87
C LEU A 238 -5.63 -20.72 -26.90
N PRO A 239 -4.63 -21.60 -26.71
CA PRO A 239 -4.36 -22.67 -27.65
C PRO A 239 -5.52 -23.67 -27.71
N ALA A 240 -5.75 -24.26 -28.88
CA ALA A 240 -6.82 -25.25 -29.09
C ALA A 240 -6.69 -26.51 -28.20
N SER A 241 -5.51 -26.76 -27.63
CA SER A 241 -5.26 -27.83 -26.67
C SER A 241 -5.76 -27.53 -25.26
N PHE A 242 -6.15 -26.29 -24.96
CA PHE A 242 -6.79 -25.93 -23.70
C PHE A 242 -8.22 -26.49 -23.67
N SER A 243 -8.69 -27.03 -22.54
CA SER A 243 -10.00 -27.69 -22.45
C SER A 243 -11.04 -26.90 -21.66
N ASN A 244 -10.61 -26.08 -20.69
CA ASN A 244 -11.49 -25.46 -19.70
C ASN A 244 -11.82 -24.01 -20.04
N PHE A 245 -12.19 -23.75 -21.30
CA PHE A 245 -12.41 -22.39 -21.82
C PHE A 245 -13.48 -21.64 -21.03
N GLU A 246 -14.61 -22.28 -20.75
CA GLU A 246 -15.74 -21.62 -20.12
C GLU A 246 -15.40 -21.18 -18.69
N GLU A 247 -14.83 -22.08 -17.89
CA GLU A 247 -14.37 -21.77 -16.53
C GLU A 247 -13.29 -20.69 -16.54
N TYR A 248 -12.36 -20.73 -17.49
CA TYR A 248 -11.30 -19.72 -17.60
C TYR A 248 -11.86 -18.33 -17.89
N TYR A 249 -12.78 -18.21 -18.84
CA TYR A 249 -13.38 -16.91 -19.16
C TYR A 249 -14.33 -16.42 -18.06
N ARG A 250 -14.98 -17.31 -17.30
CA ARG A 250 -15.70 -16.91 -16.07
C ARG A 250 -14.73 -16.37 -15.02
N ALA A 251 -13.59 -17.02 -14.80
CA ALA A 251 -12.56 -16.55 -13.88
C ALA A 251 -11.99 -15.19 -14.31
N TRP A 252 -11.70 -15.03 -15.60
CA TRP A 252 -11.26 -13.74 -16.18
C TRP A 252 -12.29 -12.64 -15.94
N ALA A 253 -13.58 -12.92 -16.20
CA ALA A 253 -14.66 -11.97 -15.99
C ALA A 253 -14.84 -11.61 -14.51
N ALA A 254 -14.67 -12.57 -13.60
CA ALA A 254 -14.71 -12.31 -12.15
C ALA A 254 -13.56 -11.38 -11.71
N PHE A 255 -12.34 -11.61 -12.20
CA PHE A 255 -11.20 -10.74 -11.93
C PHE A 255 -11.42 -9.33 -12.51
N ASP A 256 -11.88 -9.22 -13.76
CA ASP A 256 -12.24 -7.93 -14.38
C ASP A 256 -13.31 -7.18 -13.60
N ALA A 257 -14.35 -7.87 -13.12
CA ALA A 257 -15.42 -7.27 -12.35
C ALA A 257 -14.89 -6.71 -11.03
N LEU A 258 -14.15 -7.52 -10.25
CA LEU A 258 -13.53 -7.10 -8.99
C LEU A 258 -12.58 -5.90 -9.20
N ALA A 259 -11.73 -5.96 -10.23
CA ALA A 259 -10.77 -4.90 -10.56
C ALA A 259 -11.42 -3.57 -10.95
N ASN A 260 -12.71 -3.54 -11.28
CA ASN A 260 -13.43 -2.33 -11.67
C ASN A 260 -14.49 -1.88 -10.65
N LEU A 261 -14.57 -2.52 -9.49
CA LEU A 261 -15.39 -2.05 -8.37
C LEU A 261 -14.77 -0.77 -7.78
N ASP A 262 -15.63 0.19 -7.41
CA ASP A 262 -15.18 1.46 -6.83
C ASP A 262 -14.41 1.25 -5.51
N ASP A 263 -14.70 0.18 -4.75
CA ASP A 263 -13.99 -0.15 -3.51
C ASP A 263 -12.52 -0.48 -3.70
N PHE A 264 -12.10 -0.93 -4.89
CA PHE A 264 -10.69 -1.22 -5.20
C PHE A 264 -10.02 -0.08 -5.98
N THR A 265 -10.75 0.98 -6.30
CA THR A 265 -10.31 1.99 -7.25
C THR A 265 -9.92 3.29 -6.57
N VAL A 266 -8.65 3.65 -6.68
CA VAL A 266 -8.17 4.99 -6.37
C VAL A 266 -8.34 5.87 -7.61
N LYS A 267 -9.08 6.98 -7.45
CA LYS A 267 -9.32 7.95 -8.52
C LYS A 267 -8.44 9.17 -8.31
N LEU A 268 -7.58 9.47 -9.28
CA LEU A 268 -6.71 10.64 -9.25
C LEU A 268 -6.97 11.53 -10.47
N LEU A 269 -7.53 12.71 -10.20
CA LEU A 269 -7.60 13.77 -11.21
C LEU A 269 -6.24 14.49 -11.27
N MET A 270 -5.44 14.14 -12.28
CA MET A 270 -4.11 14.72 -12.47
C MET A 270 -4.20 16.15 -12.99
N ARG A 271 -3.52 17.07 -12.31
CA ARG A 271 -3.33 18.47 -12.68
C ARG A 271 -2.03 18.66 -13.46
N PRO A 272 -1.89 19.72 -14.28
CA PRO A 272 -0.60 20.05 -14.90
C PRO A 272 0.54 20.07 -13.88
N GLY A 273 1.61 19.33 -14.17
CA GLY A 273 2.77 19.15 -13.30
C GLY A 273 2.68 17.98 -12.32
N ASP A 274 1.55 17.25 -12.29
CA ASP A 274 1.48 15.97 -11.60
C ASP A 274 2.11 14.86 -12.46
N LEU A 275 2.94 14.03 -11.83
CA LEU A 275 3.46 12.82 -12.41
C LEU A 275 3.10 11.62 -11.53
N ALA A 276 2.38 10.65 -12.08
CA ALA A 276 2.15 9.38 -11.43
C ALA A 276 3.18 8.35 -11.91
N ILE A 277 3.76 7.59 -10.99
CA ILE A 277 4.69 6.49 -11.25
C ILE A 277 4.21 5.26 -10.48
N TRP A 278 4.21 4.09 -11.13
CA TRP A 278 3.75 2.86 -10.48
C TRP A 278 4.45 1.63 -11.02
N LEU A 279 4.44 0.56 -10.23
CA LEU A 279 4.88 -0.76 -10.62
C LEU A 279 3.79 -1.40 -11.50
N ASN A 280 4.01 -1.42 -12.82
CA ASN A 280 3.03 -1.86 -13.81
C ASN A 280 2.65 -3.34 -13.66
N GLY A 281 3.51 -4.16 -13.05
CA GLY A 281 3.22 -5.56 -12.73
C GLY A 281 2.40 -5.75 -11.44
N ARG A 282 2.12 -4.69 -10.68
CA ARG A 282 1.32 -4.74 -9.45
C ARG A 282 0.06 -3.89 -9.56
N VAL A 283 0.25 -2.62 -9.90
CA VAL A 283 -0.83 -1.64 -9.97
C VAL A 283 -1.38 -1.62 -11.39
N MET A 284 -2.60 -2.11 -11.53
CA MET A 284 -3.37 -1.90 -12.75
C MET A 284 -3.82 -0.44 -12.80
N HIS A 285 -4.02 0.06 -14.01
CA HIS A 285 -4.48 1.42 -14.20
C HIS A 285 -5.60 1.50 -15.25
N GLY A 286 -6.32 2.61 -15.22
CA GLY A 286 -7.40 2.90 -16.13
C GLY A 286 -7.66 4.39 -16.21
N ARG A 287 -8.78 4.77 -16.80
CA ARG A 287 -9.19 6.18 -16.89
C ARG A 287 -10.70 6.29 -16.97
N GLU A 288 -11.28 7.22 -16.25
CA GLU A 288 -12.68 7.60 -16.48
C GLU A 288 -12.90 8.13 -17.90
N GLY A 289 -14.15 8.09 -18.35
CA GLY A 289 -14.53 8.85 -19.54
C GLY A 289 -14.37 10.34 -19.28
N TYR A 290 -14.16 11.12 -20.34
CA TYR A 290 -14.12 12.58 -20.26
C TYR A 290 -14.82 13.20 -21.46
N ARG A 291 -15.12 14.50 -21.35
CA ARG A 291 -15.77 15.23 -22.44
C ARG A 291 -14.84 15.28 -23.68
N PRO A 292 -15.26 14.77 -24.85
CA PRO A 292 -14.46 14.84 -26.07
C PRO A 292 -14.27 16.28 -26.55
N GLY A 293 -13.20 16.54 -27.30
CA GLY A 293 -12.95 17.82 -27.99
C GLY A 293 -12.30 18.91 -27.12
N GLY A 294 -12.10 18.66 -25.83
CA GLY A 294 -11.29 19.49 -24.95
C GLY A 294 -9.80 19.11 -25.01
N PRO A 295 -8.89 20.03 -24.71
CA PRO A 295 -7.46 19.74 -24.74
C PRO A 295 -7.07 18.81 -23.57
N ARG A 296 -6.35 17.73 -23.87
CA ARG A 296 -5.78 16.79 -22.89
C ARG A 296 -4.44 16.29 -23.42
N HIS A 297 -3.39 16.42 -22.61
CA HIS A 297 -2.05 15.97 -22.98
C HIS A 297 -1.34 15.38 -21.78
N ILE A 298 -1.16 14.06 -21.81
CA ILE A 298 -0.35 13.31 -20.85
C ILE A 298 0.83 12.72 -21.62
N GLN A 299 2.03 12.76 -21.06
CA GLN A 299 3.20 12.06 -21.59
C GLN A 299 3.51 10.84 -20.74
N GLY A 300 3.77 9.70 -21.37
CA GLY A 300 4.14 8.49 -20.68
C GLY A 300 5.55 8.00 -21.01
N ALA A 301 6.13 7.25 -20.08
CA ALA A 301 7.39 6.54 -20.24
C ALA A 301 7.35 5.23 -19.46
N TYR A 302 8.26 4.31 -19.80
CA TYR A 302 8.44 3.04 -19.09
C TYR A 302 9.85 2.96 -18.52
N LEU A 303 10.00 2.32 -17.36
CA LEU A 303 11.30 2.00 -16.75
C LEU A 303 11.34 0.52 -16.37
N ASP A 304 12.52 0.07 -15.98
CA ASP A 304 12.71 -1.19 -15.25
C ASP A 304 12.63 -1.00 -13.74
N GLN A 305 12.25 -2.08 -13.04
CA GLN A 305 12.03 -2.08 -11.59
C GLN A 305 13.32 -2.29 -10.78
N ASP A 306 14.39 -2.77 -11.41
CA ASP A 306 15.67 -3.08 -10.78
C ASP A 306 16.30 -1.87 -10.09
N GLU A 307 16.27 -0.69 -10.71
CA GLU A 307 16.81 0.54 -10.10
C GLU A 307 16.02 1.00 -8.86
N ILE A 308 14.69 0.82 -8.88
CA ILE A 308 13.85 1.07 -7.69
C ILE A 308 14.26 0.10 -6.58
N HIS A 309 14.50 -1.17 -6.92
CA HIS A 309 14.95 -2.15 -5.95
C HIS A 309 16.33 -1.83 -5.39
N SER A 310 17.29 -1.55 -6.28
CA SER A 310 18.66 -1.16 -5.96
C SER A 310 18.72 0.02 -5.01
N THR A 311 17.99 1.10 -5.32
CA THR A 311 17.93 2.33 -4.49
C THR A 311 17.56 2.02 -3.04
N VAL A 312 16.52 1.22 -2.84
CA VAL A 312 16.00 0.90 -1.51
C VAL A 312 16.89 -0.09 -0.78
N MET A 313 17.40 -1.11 -1.47
CA MET A 313 18.32 -2.09 -0.86
C MET A 313 19.64 -1.44 -0.45
N SER A 314 20.15 -0.48 -1.23
CA SER A 314 21.34 0.31 -0.86
C SER A 314 21.07 1.10 0.42
N ALA A 315 19.93 1.80 0.51
CA ALA A 315 19.55 2.55 1.70
C ALA A 315 19.44 1.65 2.96
N LEU A 316 18.84 0.46 2.82
CA LEU A 316 18.76 -0.52 3.90
C LEU A 316 20.13 -1.03 4.36
N ALA A 317 21.05 -1.24 3.41
CA ALA A 317 22.41 -1.67 3.67
C ALA A 317 23.23 -0.59 4.40
N GLU A 318 22.98 0.68 4.07
CA GLU A 318 23.54 1.87 4.74
C GLU A 318 22.89 2.15 6.11
N GLY A 319 21.84 1.41 6.48
CA GLY A 319 21.17 1.55 7.77
C GLY A 319 20.13 2.66 7.83
N VAL A 320 19.67 3.17 6.68
CA VAL A 320 18.57 4.12 6.62
C VAL A 320 17.31 3.49 7.20
N ASP A 321 16.65 4.20 8.12
CA ASP A 321 15.36 3.80 8.66
C ASP A 321 14.23 4.19 7.70
N LEU A 322 13.77 3.21 6.94
CA LEU A 322 12.68 3.37 5.99
C LEU A 322 11.31 3.47 6.67
N SER A 323 11.20 3.21 7.99
CA SER A 323 9.91 3.34 8.71
C SER A 323 9.33 4.75 8.53
N SER A 324 10.18 5.77 8.37
CA SER A 324 9.80 7.15 8.06
C SER A 324 8.97 7.31 6.77
N PHE A 325 9.08 6.39 5.81
CA PHE A 325 8.48 6.47 4.47
C PHE A 325 7.28 5.53 4.30
N ASP A 326 6.31 5.64 5.19
CA ASP A 326 5.03 4.92 5.14
C ASP A 326 3.93 5.92 5.44
N VAL A 327 2.98 6.03 4.52
CA VAL A 327 1.87 6.98 4.63
C VAL A 327 0.83 6.57 5.68
N HIS A 328 0.97 5.38 6.26
CA HIS A 328 0.11 4.83 7.31
C HIS A 328 0.84 4.63 8.65
N HIS A 329 2.17 4.81 8.73
CA HIS A 329 2.99 4.35 9.88
C HIS A 329 2.48 4.87 11.22
N LEU A 330 1.99 6.11 11.30
CA LEU A 330 1.60 6.68 12.58
C LEU A 330 0.40 5.97 13.21
N ALA A 331 -0.70 5.80 12.46
CA ALA A 331 -1.83 5.04 12.99
C ALA A 331 -1.45 3.56 13.09
N THR A 332 -0.77 3.00 12.09
CA THR A 332 -0.38 1.58 12.07
C THR A 332 0.52 1.19 13.25
N ASP A 333 1.44 2.03 13.71
CA ASP A 333 2.29 1.74 14.87
C ASP A 333 1.46 1.70 16.16
N VAL A 334 0.56 2.68 16.33
CA VAL A 334 -0.43 2.69 17.42
C VAL A 334 -1.30 1.42 17.34
N CYS A 335 -1.78 1.08 16.14
CA CYS A 335 -2.55 -0.13 15.81
C CYS A 335 -1.84 -1.38 16.31
N MET A 336 -0.60 -1.56 15.87
CA MET A 336 0.13 -2.80 16.03
C MET A 336 0.60 -3.03 17.47
N GLU A 337 0.93 -1.98 18.24
CA GLU A 337 1.27 -2.13 19.67
C GLU A 337 0.05 -2.48 20.54
N VAL A 338 -1.12 -1.91 20.23
CA VAL A 338 -2.39 -2.22 20.91
C VAL A 338 -2.88 -3.63 20.52
N LEU A 339 -2.89 -3.98 19.23
CA LEU A 339 -3.29 -5.31 18.72
C LEU A 339 -2.47 -6.46 19.33
N LYS A 340 -1.19 -6.22 19.66
CA LYS A 340 -0.32 -7.21 20.34
C LYS A 340 -0.75 -7.50 21.78
N SER A 341 -1.44 -6.58 22.46
CA SER A 341 -1.99 -6.80 23.80
C SER A 341 -3.40 -7.38 23.84
N LEU A 342 -4.10 -7.42 22.71
CA LEU A 342 -5.52 -7.80 22.70
C LEU A 342 -5.73 -9.33 22.73
N PRO A 343 -6.77 -9.82 23.43
CA PRO A 343 -7.23 -11.20 23.31
C PRO A 343 -7.64 -11.51 21.86
N LYS A 344 -7.44 -12.75 21.40
CA LYS A 344 -7.75 -13.19 20.01
C LYS A 344 -9.20 -12.87 19.56
N ARG A 345 -10.16 -12.81 20.49
CA ARG A 345 -11.58 -12.55 20.22
C ARG A 345 -11.88 -11.08 19.89
N ALA A 346 -11.05 -10.15 20.38
CA ALA A 346 -11.20 -8.71 20.11
C ALA A 346 -10.68 -8.30 18.72
N LYS A 347 -9.92 -9.17 18.04
CA LYS A 347 -9.31 -8.93 16.71
C LYS A 347 -10.28 -9.09 15.52
N GLN A 348 -11.57 -9.18 15.81
CA GLN A 348 -12.62 -9.52 14.84
C GLN A 348 -13.57 -8.35 14.57
N ASN A 349 -13.39 -7.21 15.25
CA ASN A 349 -14.26 -6.04 15.12
C ASN A 349 -13.40 -4.79 14.83
N PRO A 350 -13.33 -4.33 13.57
CA PRO A 350 -12.53 -3.17 13.15
C PRO A 350 -12.88 -1.88 13.92
N LEU A 351 -14.15 -1.66 14.22
CA LEU A 351 -14.59 -0.49 14.97
C LEU A 351 -14.09 -0.55 16.42
N ALA A 352 -14.24 -1.70 17.08
CA ALA A 352 -13.65 -1.91 18.39
C ALA A 352 -12.12 -1.78 18.38
N GLU A 353 -11.45 -1.99 17.25
CA GLU A 353 -10.02 -1.72 17.10
C GLU A 353 -9.76 -0.21 17.03
N ALA A 354 -10.35 0.53 16.09
CA ALA A 354 -10.18 1.98 15.93
C ALA A 354 -10.31 2.78 17.24
N LEU A 355 -11.30 2.41 18.06
CA LEU A 355 -11.60 3.12 19.30
C LEU A 355 -10.53 2.92 20.37
N LYS A 356 -10.05 1.68 20.51
CA LYS A 356 -8.97 1.37 21.44
C LYS A 356 -7.70 2.13 21.06
N LEU A 357 -7.48 2.32 19.77
CA LEU A 357 -6.31 3.03 19.24
C LEU A 357 -6.39 4.52 19.52
N ALA A 358 -7.54 5.11 19.30
CA ALA A 358 -7.79 6.50 19.61
C ALA A 358 -7.70 6.80 21.11
N THR A 359 -8.32 5.96 21.94
CA THR A 359 -8.22 6.08 23.39
C THR A 359 -6.77 5.94 23.84
N ALA A 360 -6.02 4.96 23.33
CA ALA A 360 -4.62 4.79 23.66
C ALA A 360 -3.77 6.02 23.26
N ALA A 361 -3.96 6.55 22.04
CA ALA A 361 -3.27 7.74 21.57
C ALA A 361 -3.55 8.95 22.48
N ARG A 362 -4.81 9.12 22.90
CA ARG A 362 -5.20 10.23 23.75
C ARG A 362 -4.66 10.14 25.17
N MET A 363 -4.62 8.94 25.76
CA MET A 363 -4.08 8.74 27.10
C MET A 363 -2.58 8.97 27.20
N LEU A 364 -1.90 8.97 26.07
CA LEU A 364 -0.51 9.37 25.94
C LEU A 364 -0.36 10.82 25.51
N GLU A 365 -1.41 11.62 25.61
CA GLU A 365 -1.37 13.05 25.25
C GLU A 365 -0.89 13.27 23.80
N ALA A 366 -1.13 12.30 22.90
CA ALA A 366 -0.81 12.48 21.49
C ALA A 366 -1.65 13.64 20.90
N PRO A 367 -1.12 14.36 19.89
CA PRO A 367 -1.87 15.42 19.22
C PRO A 367 -3.22 14.93 18.69
N SER A 368 -4.21 15.82 18.68
CA SER A 368 -5.60 15.48 18.30
C SER A 368 -5.71 14.86 16.91
N GLU A 369 -4.81 15.23 16.00
CA GLU A 369 -4.71 14.69 14.64
C GLU A 369 -4.32 13.21 14.63
N VAL A 370 -3.52 12.76 15.59
CA VAL A 370 -3.13 11.35 15.79
C VAL A 370 -4.28 10.55 16.36
N VAL A 371 -4.98 11.10 17.35
CA VAL A 371 -6.18 10.51 17.94
C VAL A 371 -7.26 10.32 16.88
N LEU A 372 -7.48 11.35 16.05
CA LEU A 372 -8.37 11.30 14.90
C LEU A 372 -7.91 10.26 13.89
N ALA A 373 -6.63 10.23 13.49
CA ALA A 373 -6.11 9.22 12.58
C ALA A 373 -6.35 7.77 13.07
N CYS A 374 -6.28 7.54 14.39
CA CYS A 374 -6.54 6.24 15.00
C CYS A 374 -8.03 5.83 14.99
N LEU A 375 -8.95 6.76 15.29
CA LEU A 375 -10.41 6.51 15.16
C LEU A 375 -10.80 6.11 13.75
N LEU A 376 -10.06 6.65 12.79
CA LEU A 376 -10.41 6.70 11.39
C LEU A 376 -9.74 5.58 10.57
N HIS A 377 -8.69 4.98 11.13
CA HIS A 377 -7.92 3.90 10.50
C HIS A 377 -8.77 2.66 10.15
N ALA A 378 -9.72 2.27 11.00
CA ALA A 378 -10.44 1.01 10.85
C ALA A 378 -11.85 1.15 10.23
N THR A 379 -12.33 2.36 9.99
CA THR A 379 -13.71 2.62 9.53
C THR A 379 -13.83 2.83 8.02
N HIS A 380 -12.75 2.69 7.24
CA HIS A 380 -12.71 2.85 5.77
C HIS A 380 -13.36 4.16 5.24
N THR A 381 -13.48 5.18 6.10
CA THR A 381 -14.18 6.43 5.78
C THR A 381 -13.25 7.35 4.96
N PRO A 382 -13.74 8.17 4.01
CA PRO A 382 -12.94 9.18 3.29
C PRO A 382 -12.44 10.33 4.17
N PHE A 383 -11.14 10.65 4.14
CA PHE A 383 -10.52 11.68 5.00
C PHE A 383 -9.93 12.89 4.26
N PRO A 384 -9.89 14.06 4.92
CA PRO A 384 -9.06 15.19 4.51
C PRO A 384 -7.57 14.84 4.64
N SER A 385 -6.81 15.03 3.56
CA SER A 385 -5.34 14.84 3.52
C SER A 385 -4.58 15.68 4.57
N GLU A 386 -5.20 16.76 5.07
CA GLU A 386 -4.63 17.67 6.06
C GLU A 386 -4.46 17.05 7.46
N ILE A 387 -5.42 16.23 7.91
CA ILE A 387 -5.34 15.57 9.24
C ILE A 387 -4.13 14.64 9.27
N TRP A 388 -3.90 13.91 8.17
CA TRP A 388 -2.79 12.99 8.06
C TRP A 388 -1.45 13.65 7.81
N ALA A 389 -1.42 14.75 7.06
CA ALA A 389 -0.21 15.56 6.94
C ALA A 389 0.26 16.05 8.32
N ARG A 390 -0.65 16.58 9.15
CA ARG A 390 -0.35 17.03 10.51
C ARG A 390 -0.03 15.90 11.47
N ALA A 391 -0.73 14.77 11.36
CA ALA A 391 -0.43 13.59 12.16
C ALA A 391 0.99 13.07 11.83
N ALA A 392 1.37 12.99 10.54
CA ALA A 392 2.70 12.59 10.12
C ALA A 392 3.80 13.53 10.66
N GLU A 393 3.55 14.84 10.73
CA GLU A 393 4.45 15.81 11.38
C GLU A 393 4.64 15.54 12.89
N ALA A 394 3.60 15.02 13.57
CA ALA A 394 3.63 14.71 15.00
C ALA A 394 4.38 13.40 15.35
N ARG A 395 4.95 12.68 14.38
CA ARG A 395 5.60 11.37 14.61
C ARG A 395 6.69 11.37 15.70
N GLY A 396 7.41 12.49 15.87
CA GLY A 396 8.42 12.65 16.93
C GLY A 396 7.88 13.06 18.29
N GLN A 397 6.57 13.33 18.40
CA GLN A 397 5.88 13.85 19.58
C GLN A 397 4.91 12.83 20.18
N VAL A 398 4.72 11.66 19.56
CA VAL A 398 3.84 10.59 20.09
C VAL A 398 4.60 9.77 21.14
N PRO A 399 4.09 9.67 22.38
CA PRO A 399 4.78 8.92 23.45
C PRO A 399 4.68 7.39 23.31
N ASP A 400 5.55 6.66 24.02
CA ASP A 400 5.64 5.19 23.97
C ASP A 400 4.39 4.51 24.61
N PHE A 401 3.67 3.67 23.86
CA PHE A 401 2.46 3.00 24.34
C PHE A 401 2.70 1.96 25.44
N ARG A 402 3.95 1.56 25.67
CA ARG A 402 4.33 0.71 26.81
C ARG A 402 4.15 1.43 28.15
N GLU A 403 4.12 2.76 28.15
CA GLU A 403 3.84 3.57 29.35
C GLU A 403 2.44 3.31 29.91
N LEU A 404 1.45 3.03 29.05
CA LEU A 404 0.08 2.70 29.47
C LEU A 404 0.00 1.43 30.32
N ARG A 405 0.98 0.53 30.18
CA ARG A 405 1.06 -0.76 30.89
C ARG A 405 1.88 -0.69 32.18
N LYS A 406 2.55 0.44 32.45
CA LYS A 406 3.37 0.56 33.66
C LYS A 406 2.51 0.55 34.92
N PRO A 407 2.96 -0.09 36.00
CA PRO A 407 2.32 0.04 37.31
C PRO A 407 2.18 1.52 37.70
N GLY A 408 0.95 1.96 37.98
CA GLY A 408 0.67 3.35 38.34
C GLY A 408 0.28 4.26 37.16
N SER A 409 0.20 3.75 35.93
CA SER A 409 -0.46 4.45 34.83
C SER A 409 -1.95 4.71 35.17
N PRO A 410 -2.58 5.73 34.57
CA PRO A 410 -4.01 6.00 34.78
C PRO A 410 -4.90 4.76 34.57
N LEU A 411 -4.63 3.96 33.53
CA LEU A 411 -5.36 2.73 33.23
C LEU A 411 -5.21 1.67 34.31
N VAL A 412 -3.97 1.44 34.77
CA VAL A 412 -3.73 0.45 35.83
C VAL A 412 -4.33 0.91 37.15
N LYS A 413 -4.36 2.23 37.41
CA LYS A 413 -5.05 2.83 38.57
C LYS A 413 -6.58 2.71 38.48
N MET A 414 -7.14 2.70 37.27
CA MET A 414 -8.57 2.48 37.00
C MET A 414 -9.00 1.01 37.15
N GLY A 415 -8.08 0.10 37.48
CA GLY A 415 -8.36 -1.33 37.69
C GLY A 415 -8.12 -2.20 36.46
N PHE A 416 -7.62 -1.63 35.36
CA PHE A 416 -7.21 -2.43 34.21
C PHE A 416 -5.89 -3.16 34.50
N SER A 417 -5.78 -4.39 34.03
CA SER A 417 -4.57 -5.19 34.25
C SER A 417 -3.39 -4.55 33.52
N SER A 418 -2.25 -4.42 34.21
CA SER A 418 -0.98 -4.01 33.59
C SER A 418 -0.53 -4.94 32.45
N LYS A 419 -1.09 -6.15 32.39
CA LYS A 419 -0.81 -7.13 31.32
C LYS A 419 -1.83 -7.09 30.19
N VAL A 420 -3.05 -6.60 30.43
CA VAL A 420 -4.16 -6.58 29.47
C VAL A 420 -5.01 -5.34 29.76
N VAL A 421 -4.79 -4.27 29.00
CA VAL A 421 -5.71 -3.12 28.99
C VAL A 421 -6.72 -3.40 27.89
N ASP A 422 -7.95 -3.74 28.28
CA ASP A 422 -9.04 -3.94 27.32
C ASP A 422 -9.90 -2.69 27.22
N LEU A 423 -9.52 -1.82 26.28
CA LEU A 423 -10.14 -0.51 26.06
C LEU A 423 -11.61 -0.58 25.54
N THR A 424 -12.20 -1.77 25.32
CA THR A 424 -13.66 -1.91 25.09
C THR A 424 -14.47 -1.85 26.38
N GLU A 425 -13.93 -2.28 27.51
CA GLU A 425 -14.60 -2.12 28.81
C GLU A 425 -14.74 -0.64 29.19
N TYR A 426 -13.80 0.19 28.74
CA TYR A 426 -13.81 1.65 28.91
C TYR A 426 -15.00 2.34 28.22
N LEU A 427 -15.44 1.79 27.08
CA LEU A 427 -16.58 2.31 26.33
C LEU A 427 -17.93 1.84 26.85
N ALA A 428 -17.97 0.58 27.30
CA ALA A 428 -19.10 0.09 28.08
C ALA A 428 -19.27 0.94 29.36
N ASP A 429 -18.17 1.29 30.03
CA ASP A 429 -18.18 2.17 31.20
C ASP A 429 -18.71 3.59 30.87
N ALA A 430 -18.46 4.15 29.67
CA ALA A 430 -19.02 5.44 29.26
C ALA A 430 -20.55 5.39 29.01
N LEU A 431 -21.01 4.34 28.32
CA LEU A 431 -22.42 4.14 27.97
C LEU A 431 -23.25 3.76 29.20
N HIS A 432 -22.68 2.99 30.13
CA HIS A 432 -23.29 2.58 31.40
C HIS A 432 -22.77 3.42 32.58
N PHE A 433 -22.31 4.64 32.33
CA PHE A 433 -21.63 5.46 33.34
C PHE A 433 -22.45 5.62 34.63
N ASN A 434 -23.77 5.74 34.51
CA ASN A 434 -24.66 5.89 35.66
C ASN A 434 -24.69 4.65 36.58
N GLU A 435 -24.33 3.47 36.06
CA GLU A 435 -24.32 2.19 36.76
C GLU A 435 -22.96 1.87 37.40
N LEU A 436 -21.92 2.66 37.10
CA LEU A 436 -20.58 2.44 37.64
C LEU A 436 -20.46 2.73 39.14
N PRO A 437 -19.59 2.00 39.87
CA PRO A 437 -19.25 2.31 41.25
C PRO A 437 -18.46 3.63 41.35
N SER A 438 -18.59 4.35 42.48
CA SER A 438 -18.05 5.72 42.65
C SER A 438 -16.55 5.89 42.31
N PRO A 439 -15.64 4.97 42.71
CA PRO A 439 -14.23 5.10 42.37
C PRO A 439 -13.98 5.04 40.85
N LYS A 440 -14.78 4.25 40.13
CA LYS A 440 -14.71 4.19 38.66
C LYS A 440 -15.29 5.45 38.02
N LYS A 441 -16.38 6.00 38.56
CA LYS A 441 -16.96 7.27 38.08
C LYS A 441 -15.99 8.42 38.22
N GLU A 442 -15.35 8.56 39.39
CA GLU A 442 -14.36 9.60 39.63
C GLU A 442 -13.15 9.48 38.70
N ALA A 443 -12.67 8.25 38.47
CA ALA A 443 -11.55 8.02 37.56
C ALA A 443 -11.94 8.23 36.08
N PHE A 444 -13.17 7.90 35.69
CA PHE A 444 -13.69 8.18 34.35
C PHE A 444 -13.85 9.70 34.14
N MET A 445 -14.40 10.42 35.11
CA MET A 445 -14.57 11.89 35.04
C MET A 445 -13.24 12.66 35.10
N ALA A 446 -12.15 12.03 35.52
CA ALA A 446 -10.81 12.62 35.46
C ALA A 446 -10.23 12.69 34.04
N LEU A 447 -10.93 12.13 33.04
CA LEU A 447 -10.48 12.10 31.66
C LEU A 447 -10.97 13.34 30.91
N PRO A 448 -10.12 13.97 30.07
CA PRO A 448 -10.47 15.23 29.40
C PRO A 448 -11.72 15.12 28.50
N GLU A 449 -12.00 13.94 27.95
CA GLU A 449 -13.13 13.68 27.04
C GLU A 449 -14.35 13.09 27.75
N ALA A 450 -14.32 12.93 29.07
CA ALA A 450 -15.40 12.28 29.81
C ALA A 450 -16.76 12.94 29.53
N GLU A 451 -16.78 14.27 29.47
CA GLU A 451 -17.99 15.03 29.17
C GLU A 451 -18.46 14.85 27.72
N THR A 452 -17.55 14.84 26.75
CA THR A 452 -17.86 14.57 25.34
C THR A 452 -18.43 13.17 25.14
N LEU A 453 -17.79 12.15 25.73
CA LEU A 453 -18.23 10.77 25.63
C LEU A 453 -19.59 10.57 26.32
N LEU A 454 -19.80 11.21 27.49
CA LEU A 454 -21.09 11.18 28.17
C LEU A 454 -22.18 11.96 27.41
N HIS A 455 -21.83 13.06 26.76
CA HIS A 455 -22.74 13.84 25.94
C HIS A 455 -23.26 13.01 24.76
N CYS A 456 -22.35 12.40 23.99
CA CYS A 456 -22.72 11.53 22.88
C CYS A 456 -23.43 10.26 23.36
N ALA A 457 -23.08 9.73 24.54
CA ALA A 457 -23.68 8.49 25.08
C ALA A 457 -25.13 8.73 25.45
N ARG A 458 -25.45 9.93 25.94
CA ARG A 458 -26.82 10.36 26.24
C ARG A 458 -27.65 10.63 24.99
N GLN A 459 -27.03 10.94 23.85
CA GLN A 459 -27.73 11.16 22.59
C GLN A 459 -28.09 9.85 21.86
N CYS A 460 -27.47 8.74 22.26
CA CYS A 460 -27.87 7.40 21.84
C CYS A 460 -29.01 6.86 22.71
N GLU A 461 -30.19 7.48 22.67
CA GLU A 461 -31.37 6.93 23.36
C GLU A 461 -31.94 5.71 22.61
N GLY A 462 -31.77 4.53 23.19
CA GLY A 462 -32.71 3.41 23.01
C GLY A 462 -32.38 2.32 22.00
N ASP A 463 -31.18 1.72 22.02
CA ASP A 463 -30.99 0.27 21.71
C ASP A 463 -29.54 -0.24 21.97
N VAL A 464 -28.82 0.34 22.94
CA VAL A 464 -27.45 -0.10 23.28
C VAL A 464 -27.45 -1.29 24.26
N ALA A 465 -28.62 -1.90 24.50
CA ALA A 465 -28.76 -3.05 25.40
C ALA A 465 -28.06 -4.32 24.88
N SER A 466 -27.60 -4.34 23.63
CA SER A 466 -26.59 -5.31 23.19
C SER A 466 -25.50 -4.60 22.39
N LEU A 467 -24.29 -4.62 22.93
CA LEU A 467 -23.03 -4.36 22.21
C LEU A 467 -22.75 -5.40 21.10
N ASP A 468 -23.77 -6.17 20.67
CA ASP A 468 -23.64 -7.32 19.78
C ASP A 468 -23.90 -6.97 18.30
N SER A 469 -24.40 -5.77 17.99
CA SER A 469 -24.62 -5.33 16.60
C SER A 469 -23.78 -4.11 16.23
N LEU A 470 -23.15 -4.16 15.05
CA LEU A 470 -22.25 -3.13 14.52
C LEU A 470 -22.95 -1.77 14.30
N ASP A 471 -24.25 -1.78 14.00
CA ASP A 471 -25.01 -0.59 13.60
C ASP A 471 -25.24 0.42 14.74
N SER A 472 -25.34 -0.05 15.99
CA SER A 472 -25.54 0.82 17.17
C SER A 472 -24.26 1.54 17.59
N LEU A 473 -23.11 0.89 17.42
CA LEU A 473 -21.81 1.50 17.65
C LEU A 473 -21.48 2.53 16.57
N ASP A 474 -21.73 2.23 15.29
CA ASP A 474 -21.50 3.18 14.18
C ASP A 474 -22.30 4.49 14.38
N SER A 475 -23.55 4.40 14.85
CA SER A 475 -24.40 5.55 15.14
C SER A 475 -23.86 6.42 16.29
N PHE A 476 -23.39 5.81 17.37
CA PHE A 476 -22.77 6.52 18.50
C PHE A 476 -21.50 7.26 18.09
N TRP A 477 -20.67 6.65 17.25
CA TRP A 477 -19.42 7.26 16.81
C TRP A 477 -19.59 8.34 15.74
N GLY A 478 -20.64 8.25 14.92
CA GLY A 478 -21.07 9.38 14.09
C GLY A 478 -21.33 10.64 14.92
N LEU A 479 -22.02 10.50 16.05
CA LEU A 479 -22.30 11.61 16.97
C LEU A 479 -21.04 12.14 17.66
N VAL A 480 -20.11 11.26 18.08
CA VAL A 480 -18.83 11.69 18.66
C VAL A 480 -18.00 12.47 17.64
N TYR A 481 -17.97 12.02 16.39
CA TYR A 481 -17.25 12.71 15.31
C TYR A 481 -17.84 14.10 15.03
N GLU A 482 -19.16 14.22 14.90
CA GLU A 482 -19.85 15.49 14.68
C GLU A 482 -19.58 16.47 15.83
N HIS A 483 -19.67 16.01 17.07
CA HIS A 483 -19.42 16.84 18.25
C HIS A 483 -17.96 17.33 18.33
N LEU A 484 -16.98 16.47 18.03
CA LEU A 484 -15.57 16.86 18.01
C LEU A 484 -15.24 17.82 16.85
N GLN A 485 -15.88 17.67 15.69
CA GLN A 485 -15.77 18.61 14.58
C GLN A 485 -16.27 20.01 14.97
N GLU A 486 -17.39 20.10 15.68
CA GLU A 486 -17.93 21.36 16.19
C GLU A 486 -17.01 22.03 17.22
N GLN A 487 -16.37 21.27 18.09
CA GLN A 487 -15.41 21.77 19.10
C GLN A 487 -14.06 22.21 18.50
N SER A 488 -13.70 21.72 17.31
CA SER A 488 -12.42 22.00 16.65
C SER A 488 -12.43 23.23 15.73
N LYS A 489 -13.61 23.79 15.44
CA LYS A 489 -13.80 25.08 14.75
C LYS A 489 -13.74 26.22 15.76
#